data_AF-A0AAU8YBJ5-F1
#
_entry.id   AF-A0AAU8YBJ5-F1
#
_cell.length_a   1.000
_cell.length_b   1.000
_cell.length_c   1.000
_cell.angle_alpha   90.00
_cell.angle_beta   90.00
_cell.angle_gamma   90.00
#
_symmetry.space_group_name_H-M   'P 1'
#
loop_
_entity.id
_entity.type
_entity.pdbx_description
1 polymer ?
#
loop_
_entity_poly.entity_id
_entity_poly.type
_entity_poly.pdbx_seq_one_letter_code
_entity_poly.pdbx_strand_id
1 'polypeptide(L)'
;MSEWIKCSDRLPETPVNSDTTFIVAVYRSRTYKTYVFAAEWLNEKLLNTDDDEQPEEGTPFTGWYSLEPHDDFDEYWMPLIDSGSGDEVTHWQPMPSPPGTQP
;
A
#
# COMPACT_ATOMS: atom_id res chain seq x y z
N MET A 1 3.06 4.29 -21.48
CA MET A 1 3.61 3.06 -20.88
C MET A 1 3.95 3.42 -19.45
N SER A 2 3.34 2.76 -18.47
CA SER A 2 3.68 3.01 -17.06
C SER A 2 5.09 2.50 -16.79
N GLU A 3 5.97 3.37 -16.32
CA GLU A 3 7.34 3.01 -15.95
C GLU A 3 7.40 2.60 -14.48
N TRP A 4 8.24 1.62 -14.17
CA TRP A 4 8.52 1.22 -12.80
C TRP A 4 9.37 2.27 -12.09
N ILE A 5 8.90 2.71 -10.93
CA ILE A 5 9.57 3.71 -10.09
C ILE A 5 10.13 3.00 -8.86
N LYS A 6 11.41 3.20 -8.58
CA LYS A 6 12.04 2.61 -7.40
C LYS A 6 11.63 3.37 -6.14
N CYS A 7 11.27 2.67 -5.07
CA CYS A 7 10.83 3.29 -3.81
C CYS A 7 11.92 4.16 -3.17
N SER A 8 13.20 3.84 -3.38
CA SER A 8 14.33 4.66 -2.92
C SER A 8 14.45 6.00 -3.62
N ASP A 9 13.89 6.10 -4.83
CA ASP A 9 14.02 7.30 -5.67
C ASP A 9 12.85 8.24 -5.41
N ARG A 10 11.63 7.68 -5.33
CA ARG A 10 10.42 8.43 -5.02
C ARG A 10 9.30 7.50 -4.53
N LEU A 11 8.52 7.97 -3.56
CA LEU A 11 7.27 7.36 -3.10
C LEU A 11 6.05 7.93 -3.83
N PRO A 12 4.90 7.24 -3.89
CA PRO A 12 3.71 7.77 -4.54
C PRO A 12 3.27 9.12 -3.97
N GLU A 13 3.07 10.09 -4.86
CA GLU A 13 2.51 11.40 -4.51
C GLU A 13 0.99 11.34 -4.67
N THR A 14 0.30 11.16 -3.55
CA THR A 14 -1.18 11.04 -3.48
C THR A 14 -1.73 12.13 -2.54
N PRO A 15 -3.02 12.50 -2.65
CA PRO A 15 -3.63 13.44 -1.71
C PRO A 15 -3.51 12.99 -0.25
N VAL A 16 -3.48 13.94 0.68
CA VAL A 16 -3.54 13.64 2.12
C VAL A 16 -4.89 13.00 2.45
N ASN A 17 -4.89 12.05 3.38
CA ASN A 17 -6.05 11.27 3.79
C ASN A 17 -6.67 10.47 2.62
N SER A 18 -5.82 9.88 1.79
CA SER A 18 -6.24 9.02 0.68
C SER A 18 -5.53 7.67 0.67
N ASP A 19 -6.20 6.71 0.06
CA ASP A 19 -5.67 5.43 -0.39
C ASP A 19 -5.67 5.41 -1.92
N THR A 20 -4.66 4.79 -2.52
CA THR A 20 -4.61 4.61 -3.96
C THR A 20 -3.91 3.30 -4.29
N THR A 21 -4.53 2.52 -5.17
CA THR A 21 -4.00 1.24 -5.63
C THR A 21 -2.85 1.43 -6.61
N PHE A 22 -1.75 0.72 -6.38
CA PHE A 22 -0.61 0.61 -7.27
C PHE A 22 -0.26 -0.85 -7.53
N ILE A 23 0.49 -1.10 -8.59
CA ILE A 23 1.19 -2.38 -8.76
C ILE A 23 2.56 -2.24 -8.09
N VAL A 24 2.89 -3.15 -7.19
CA VAL A 24 4.13 -3.14 -6.41
C VAL A 24 4.99 -4.37 -6.70
N ALA A 25 6.31 -4.21 -6.58
CA ALA A 25 7.28 -5.29 -6.64
C ALA A 25 7.91 -5.52 -5.27
N VAL A 26 7.56 -6.64 -4.63
CA VAL A 26 8.03 -6.99 -3.28
C VAL A 26 9.12 -8.04 -3.36
N TYR A 27 10.29 -7.71 -2.83
CA TYR A 27 11.39 -8.64 -2.62
C TYR A 27 11.21 -9.35 -1.28
N ARG A 28 11.24 -10.69 -1.30
CA ARG A 28 11.11 -11.54 -0.11
C ARG A 28 12.47 -12.05 0.34
N SER A 29 12.96 -11.59 1.49
CA SER A 29 14.31 -11.86 2.01
C SER A 29 14.60 -13.35 2.21
N ARG A 30 13.59 -14.11 2.65
CA ARG A 30 13.70 -15.54 2.96
C ARG A 30 13.79 -16.43 1.72
N THR A 31 13.21 -15.99 0.61
CA THR A 31 13.14 -16.78 -0.63
C THR A 31 13.99 -16.22 -1.75
N TYR A 32 14.53 -15.00 -1.58
CA TYR A 32 15.31 -14.27 -2.60
C TYR A 32 14.55 -14.09 -3.92
N LYS A 33 13.20 -14.00 -3.84
CA LYS A 33 12.32 -13.84 -5.00
C LYS A 33 11.56 -12.53 -4.93
N THR A 34 11.24 -12.00 -6.11
CA THR A 34 10.39 -10.83 -6.26
C THR A 34 9.01 -11.25 -6.75
N TYR A 35 7.97 -10.73 -6.09
CA TYR A 35 6.57 -10.93 -6.46
C TYR A 35 5.96 -9.60 -6.87
N VAL A 36 5.05 -9.65 -7.84
CA VAL A 36 4.35 -8.47 -8.35
C VAL A 36 2.86 -8.67 -8.19
N PHE A 37 2.20 -7.71 -7.52
CA PHE A 37 0.77 -7.73 -7.24
C PHE A 37 0.28 -6.31 -6.92
N ALA A 38 -1.02 -6.14 -6.73
CA ALA A 38 -1.62 -4.85 -6.38
C ALA A 38 -1.59 -4.61 -4.87
N ALA A 39 -1.31 -3.37 -4.46
CA ALA A 39 -1.33 -2.95 -3.06
C ALA A 39 -1.76 -1.49 -2.94
N GLU A 40 -2.23 -1.10 -1.75
CA GLU A 40 -2.66 0.25 -1.43
C GLU A 40 -1.50 1.07 -0.87
N TRP A 41 -1.29 2.27 -1.41
CA TRP A 41 -0.50 3.30 -0.75
C TRP A 41 -1.43 4.17 0.10
N LEU A 42 -1.19 4.19 1.40
CA LEU A 42 -1.85 5.13 2.31
C LEU A 42 -0.97 6.36 2.45
N ASN A 43 -1.58 7.55 2.36
CA ASN A 43 -0.91 8.81 2.63
C ASN A 43 -1.63 9.58 3.73
N GLU A 44 -1.09 9.49 4.95
CA GLU A 44 -1.66 10.08 6.15
C GLU A 44 -3.15 9.75 6.31
N LYS A 45 -3.54 8.52 5.93
CA LYS A 45 -4.92 8.07 6.03
C LYS A 45 -5.25 7.86 7.51
N LEU A 46 -6.29 8.52 7.98
CA LEU A 46 -6.76 8.35 9.35
C LEU A 46 -7.50 7.01 9.46
N LEU A 47 -6.92 6.10 10.25
CA LEU A 47 -7.50 4.78 10.52
C LEU A 47 -7.73 4.61 12.01
N ASN A 48 -8.80 3.90 12.34
CA ASN A 48 -9.02 3.41 13.69
C ASN A 48 -8.25 2.09 13.87
N THR A 49 -7.55 1.97 14.98
CA THR A 49 -6.92 0.75 15.48
C THR A 49 -7.76 0.14 16.60
N ASP A 50 -7.41 -1.05 17.08
CA ASP A 50 -8.01 -1.63 18.29
C ASP A 50 -7.47 -1.01 19.59
N ASP A 51 -6.74 0.10 19.50
CA ASP A 51 -6.16 0.78 20.67
C ASP A 51 -7.20 1.71 21.31
N ASP A 52 -7.57 1.42 22.56
CA ASP A 52 -8.52 2.22 23.34
C ASP A 52 -8.01 3.64 23.64
N GLU A 53 -6.71 3.91 23.51
CA GLU A 53 -6.10 5.21 23.77
C GLU A 53 -5.97 6.09 22.50
N GLN A 54 -6.47 5.63 21.35
CA GLN A 54 -6.35 6.38 20.10
C GLN A 54 -7.26 7.63 20.04
N PRO A 55 -6.91 8.63 19.22
CA PRO A 55 -7.78 9.78 18.96
C PRO A 55 -9.13 9.34 18.36
N GLU A 56 -10.23 10.02 18.70
CA GLU A 56 -11.56 9.75 18.11
C GLU A 56 -11.59 9.90 16.57
N GLU A 57 -10.68 10.72 16.03
CA GLU A 57 -10.54 10.95 14.58
C GLU A 57 -9.67 9.88 13.89
N GLY A 58 -9.06 8.96 14.65
CA GLY A 58 -8.13 7.94 14.15
C GLY A 58 -6.67 8.38 14.18
N THR A 59 -5.78 7.45 13.84
CA THR A 59 -4.33 7.65 13.76
C THR A 59 -3.91 7.73 12.29
N PRO A 60 -3.04 8.67 11.87
CA PRO A 60 -2.58 8.76 10.49
C PRO A 60 -1.58 7.64 10.16
N PHE A 61 -1.84 6.89 9.09
CA PHE A 61 -0.94 5.88 8.55
C PHE A 61 -0.44 6.26 7.16
N THR A 62 0.86 6.05 6.95
CA THR A 62 1.52 6.22 5.65
C THR A 62 2.34 4.98 5.32
N GLY A 63 2.18 4.43 4.11
CA GLY A 63 2.94 3.27 3.66
C GLY A 63 2.17 2.33 2.75
N TRP A 64 2.76 1.14 2.52
CA TRP A 64 2.17 0.09 1.70
C TRP A 64 1.33 -0.88 2.53
N TYR A 65 0.08 -1.09 2.14
CA TYR A 65 -0.88 -1.94 2.82
C TYR A 65 -1.59 -2.88 1.83
N SER A 66 -2.01 -4.04 2.32
CA SER A 66 -3.02 -4.88 1.66
C SER A 66 -4.39 -4.52 2.21
N LEU A 67 -5.39 -4.43 1.34
CA LEU A 67 -6.78 -4.30 1.73
C LEU A 67 -7.38 -5.70 1.82
N GLU A 68 -7.77 -6.11 3.01
CA GLU A 68 -8.29 -7.45 3.28
C GLU A 68 -9.77 -7.34 3.74
N PRO A 69 -10.63 -8.28 3.32
CA PRO A 69 -11.99 -8.37 3.84
C PRO A 69 -11.97 -8.86 5.30
N HIS A 70 -12.95 -8.43 6.10
CA HIS A 70 -13.15 -8.93 7.46
C HIS A 70 -14.60 -9.39 7.66
N ASP A 71 -14.83 -10.28 8.63
CA ASP A 71 -16.17 -10.80 8.90
C ASP A 71 -17.05 -9.78 9.66
N ASP A 72 -16.44 -8.97 10.53
CA ASP A 72 -17.14 -8.01 11.40
C ASP A 72 -17.19 -6.56 10.85
N PHE A 73 -16.41 -6.24 9.82
CA PHE A 73 -16.38 -4.94 9.16
C PHE A 73 -16.02 -5.10 7.68
N ASP A 74 -16.42 -4.15 6.83
CA ASP A 74 -16.32 -4.32 5.37
C ASP A 74 -14.89 -4.68 4.92
N GLU A 75 -13.89 -3.88 5.32
CA GLU A 75 -12.49 -4.05 4.90
C GLU A 75 -11.53 -3.46 5.96
N TYR A 76 -10.29 -3.93 6.00
CA TYR A 76 -9.22 -3.34 6.80
C TYR A 76 -7.87 -3.35 6.10
N TRP A 77 -7.01 -2.42 6.48
CA TRP A 77 -5.66 -2.30 5.95
C TRP A 77 -4.66 -3.07 6.82
N MET A 78 -4.00 -4.05 6.22
CA MET A 78 -2.86 -4.76 6.83
C MET A 78 -1.54 -4.24 6.28
N PRO A 79 -0.52 -3.96 7.12
CA PRO A 79 0.81 -3.63 6.64
C PRO A 79 1.28 -4.68 5.64
N LEU A 80 1.74 -4.24 4.47
CA LEU A 80 2.13 -5.19 3.41
C LEU A 80 3.37 -6.01 3.78
N ILE A 81 4.20 -5.45 4.65
CA ILE A 81 5.46 -6.03 5.12
C ILE A 81 5.51 -5.92 6.64
N ASP A 82 5.76 -7.05 7.29
CA ASP A 82 6.02 -7.09 8.72
C ASP A 82 7.39 -6.48 9.04
N SER A 83 7.39 -5.60 10.04
CA SER A 83 8.60 -5.05 10.65
C SER A 83 9.52 -6.18 11.12
N GLY A 84 10.70 -6.29 10.50
CA GLY A 84 11.70 -7.30 10.84
C GLY A 84 11.69 -8.57 9.97
N SER A 85 10.79 -8.68 9.00
CA SER A 85 10.83 -9.77 8.00
C SER A 85 12.05 -9.66 7.06
N GLY A 86 12.61 -8.46 6.90
CA GLY A 86 13.63 -8.15 5.90
C GLY A 86 13.09 -8.04 4.47
N ASP A 87 11.78 -8.23 4.28
CA ASP A 87 11.13 -8.05 2.99
C ASP A 87 11.07 -6.55 2.65
N GLU A 88 11.00 -6.22 1.36
CA GLU A 88 11.03 -4.83 0.91
C GLU A 88 10.13 -4.60 -0.31
N VAL A 89 9.36 -3.51 -0.29
CA VAL A 89 8.73 -2.98 -1.51
C VAL A 89 9.80 -2.21 -2.29
N THR A 90 10.27 -2.79 -3.39
CA THR A 90 11.41 -2.26 -4.14
C THR A 90 10.99 -1.24 -5.18
N HIS A 91 9.87 -1.48 -5.87
CA HIS A 91 9.37 -0.65 -6.96
C HIS A 91 7.84 -0.60 -6.95
N TRP A 92 7.29 0.43 -7.58
CA TRP A 92 5.86 0.61 -7.79
C TRP A 92 5.58 1.20 -9.19
N GLN A 93 4.36 1.04 -9.66
CA GLN A 93 3.84 1.74 -10.84
C GLN A 93 2.34 2.02 -10.68
N PRO A 94 1.80 3.07 -11.30
CA PRO A 94 0.37 3.34 -11.29
C PRO A 94 -0.41 2.23 -12.01
N MET A 95 -1.63 1.99 -11.55
CA MET A 95 -2.56 1.08 -12.23
C MET A 95 -2.76 1.51 -13.68
N PRO A 96 -2.75 0.56 -14.64
CA PRO A 96 -3.00 0.89 -16.03
C PRO A 96 -4.43 1.42 -16.19
N SER A 97 -4.61 2.34 -17.14
CA SER A 97 -5.95 2.76 -17.52
C SER A 97 -6.78 1.57 -18.02
N PRO A 98 -8.09 1.55 -17.77
CA PRO A 98 -8.96 0.50 -18.28
C PRO A 98 -8.85 0.36 -19.81
N PRO A 99 -8.94 -0.85 -20.35
CA PRO A 99 -8.95 -1.04 -21.81
C PRO A 99 -10.16 -0.34 -22.43
N GLY A 100 -9.93 0.52 -23.42
CA GLY A 100 -10.97 1.26 -24.14
C GLY A 100 -11.10 2.73 -23.76
N THR A 101 -10.43 3.17 -22.70
CA THR A 101 -10.24 4.60 -22.38
C THR A 101 -8.97 5.10 -23.07
N GLN A 102 -9.02 5.32 -24.39
CA GLN A 102 -8.08 6.25 -25.02
C GLN A 102 -8.60 7.69 -24.79
N PRO A 103 -7.71 8.68 -24.64
CA PRO A 103 -8.11 10.08 -24.67
C PRO A 103 -8.76 10.46 -26.00
#